data_AF-A0A3D3CI73-F1
#
_entry.id   AF-A0A3D3CI73-F1
#
_cell.length_a   1.000
_cell.length_b   1.000
_cell.length_c   1.000
_cell.angle_alpha   90.00
_cell.angle_beta   90.00
_cell.angle_gamma   90.00
#
_symmetry.space_group_name_H-M   'P 1'
#
loop_
_entity.id
_entity.type
_entity.pdbx_description
1 polymer ?
#
loop_
_entity_poly.entity_id
_entity_poly.type
_entity_poly.pdbx_seq_one_letter_code
_entity_poly.pdbx_strand_id
1 'polypeptide(L)'
;PFETRLFTDISDVAPLPPSPAPPEGYDVAGAKEEAARCLQCQCMECVKRCVYLQEYRGYPKRYAREIYNNLAIVQGSRTSNRMINSCSLCGQCERICPNGFSMRDLCLGARREMVRQNRMPPSAHDFALEDMALSNSTGALLRHAPGREASSYLFFPGCHLAGGSPGTIAPLYDFLRDRIDGVGLWLRCCGAPARWAGREDLFDSAMEELKEQWASMGSPTVITACTGCLDVLRRDALEIEAVSLWTVLKDMPLPPHGPVPGEPMALHDPCTAAEMSDVRAAVRDICSSLGIAMEELPETGERTSCCGFGGLQRNANEPLADRVAAARVEENPRDYLTYCAMCRNLFARAGKRTAHLLDFLFPEAGKDSFDRPYAGCSRQRDDRLALVRALQSSHWMEENRPMEPHESIVLVMDDSVLALLEKRRIVHDTVKRLLFEAERTGASMDRGDGTFIASLRPSLVTYWVEYRPLGDGRYEVLGAWSHRMVVTEGGRRP
;
A
#
# COMPACT_ATOMS: atom_id res chain seq x y z
N PRO A 1 45.57 -4.15 6.98
CA PRO A 1 44.32 -4.71 6.40
C PRO A 1 43.12 -4.24 7.23
N PHE A 2 42.13 -3.58 6.61
CA PHE A 2 40.86 -3.31 7.29
C PHE A 2 40.02 -4.59 7.30
N GLU A 3 39.60 -5.03 8.48
CA GLU A 3 38.65 -6.13 8.61
C GLU A 3 37.28 -5.68 8.08
N THR A 4 36.76 -6.41 7.10
CA THR A 4 35.48 -6.09 6.48
C THR A 4 34.43 -7.11 6.91
N ARG A 5 33.24 -6.62 7.24
CA ARG A 5 32.06 -7.47 7.48
C ARG A 5 31.34 -7.86 6.17
N LEU A 6 31.80 -7.33 5.03
CA LEU A 6 31.28 -7.71 3.72
C LEU A 6 31.64 -9.16 3.41
N PHE A 7 30.68 -9.92 2.88
CA PHE A 7 30.87 -11.32 2.54
C PHE A 7 30.23 -11.64 1.20
N THR A 8 30.68 -12.74 0.58
CA THR A 8 30.02 -13.36 -0.57
C THR A 8 29.47 -14.69 -0.08
N ASP A 9 28.15 -14.87 -0.15
CA ASP A 9 27.55 -16.17 0.14
C ASP A 9 27.95 -17.19 -0.94
N ILE A 10 28.59 -18.29 -0.51
CA ILE A 10 29.09 -19.37 -1.35
C ILE A 10 28.43 -20.72 -1.02
N SER A 11 27.30 -20.72 -0.28
CA SER A 11 26.58 -21.94 0.09
C SER A 11 26.24 -22.83 -1.10
N ASP A 12 25.95 -22.20 -2.25
CA ASP A 12 25.51 -22.87 -3.48
C ASP A 12 26.65 -23.06 -4.49
N VAL A 13 27.89 -22.74 -4.10
CA VAL A 13 29.07 -22.87 -4.96
C VAL A 13 29.76 -24.20 -4.69
N ALA A 14 29.78 -25.08 -5.68
CA ALA A 14 30.50 -26.35 -5.59
C ALA A 14 32.03 -26.10 -5.50
N PRO A 15 32.74 -26.72 -4.54
CA PRO A 15 34.18 -26.56 -4.43
C PRO A 15 34.90 -27.23 -5.61
N LEU A 16 35.86 -26.52 -6.20
CA LEU A 16 36.72 -27.04 -7.26
C LEU A 16 38.14 -27.27 -6.72
N PRO A 17 38.80 -28.39 -7.06
CA PRO A 17 40.18 -28.63 -6.65
C PRO A 17 41.12 -27.59 -7.26
N PRO A 18 42.22 -27.19 -6.59
CA PRO A 18 43.21 -26.26 -7.15
C PRO A 18 43.71 -26.72 -8.53
N SER A 19 43.85 -25.80 -9.49
CA SER A 19 44.47 -26.12 -10.78
C SER A 19 45.98 -25.95 -10.62
N PRO A 20 46.80 -26.97 -10.89
CA PRO A 20 48.25 -26.83 -10.79
C PRO A 20 48.76 -25.85 -11.85
N ALA A 21 49.45 -24.79 -11.42
CA ALA A 21 50.11 -23.86 -12.33
C ALA A 21 51.35 -24.54 -12.95
N PRO A 22 51.49 -24.58 -14.29
CA PRO A 22 52.71 -25.08 -14.93
C PRO A 22 53.94 -24.23 -14.55
N PRO A 23 55.17 -24.79 -14.54
CA PRO A 23 56.39 -24.05 -14.24
C PRO A 23 56.62 -22.84 -15.16
N GLU A 24 56.26 -22.99 -16.43
CA GLU A 24 56.28 -21.94 -17.47
C GLU A 24 55.07 -20.99 -17.44
N GLY A 25 54.12 -21.19 -16.51
CA GLY A 25 52.85 -20.47 -16.43
C GLY A 25 51.76 -21.08 -17.32
N TYR A 26 50.53 -20.57 -17.18
CA TYR A 26 49.41 -21.01 -18.02
C TYR A 26 49.56 -20.51 -19.47
N ASP A 27 49.22 -21.36 -20.43
CA ASP A 27 48.94 -20.90 -21.80
C ASP A 27 47.61 -20.11 -21.85
N VAL A 28 47.25 -19.54 -23.00
CA VAL A 28 46.04 -18.72 -23.14
C VAL A 28 44.76 -19.50 -22.83
N ALA A 29 44.73 -20.80 -23.12
CA ALA A 29 43.57 -21.64 -22.87
C ALA A 29 43.42 -21.94 -21.36
N GLY A 30 44.50 -22.38 -20.72
CA GLY A 30 44.55 -22.63 -19.28
C GLY A 30 44.32 -21.37 -18.45
N ALA A 31 44.80 -20.22 -18.90
CA ALA A 31 44.54 -18.94 -18.22
C ALA A 31 43.05 -18.56 -18.26
N LYS A 32 42.35 -18.83 -19.37
CA LYS A 32 40.90 -18.61 -19.49
C LYS A 32 40.12 -19.58 -18.61
N GLU A 33 40.53 -20.85 -18.58
CA GLU A 33 39.90 -21.88 -17.76
C GLU A 33 40.06 -21.56 -16.26
N GLU A 34 41.26 -21.14 -15.83
CA GLU A 34 41.49 -20.73 -14.44
C GLU A 34 40.72 -19.43 -14.10
N ALA A 35 40.71 -18.44 -15.00
CA ALA A 35 39.96 -17.20 -14.79
C ALA A 35 38.44 -17.44 -14.68
N ALA A 36 37.90 -18.43 -15.40
CA ALA A 36 36.48 -18.80 -15.34
C ALA A 36 36.05 -19.34 -13.96
N ARG A 37 37.01 -19.77 -13.12
CA ARG A 37 36.75 -20.19 -11.73
C ARG A 37 36.63 -19.03 -10.75
N CYS A 38 36.98 -17.81 -11.15
CA CYS A 38 36.86 -16.63 -10.31
C CYS A 38 35.39 -16.29 -10.06
N LEU A 39 34.98 -16.30 -8.80
CA LEU A 39 33.61 -15.95 -8.39
C LEU A 39 33.30 -14.45 -8.46
N GLN A 40 34.29 -13.62 -8.80
CA GLN A 40 34.20 -12.15 -8.75
C GLN A 40 33.59 -11.67 -7.43
N CYS A 41 34.12 -12.17 -6.31
CA CYS A 41 33.57 -12.00 -4.96
C CYS A 41 33.19 -10.55 -4.65
N GLN A 42 31.89 -10.31 -4.45
CA GLN A 42 31.32 -9.03 -4.06
C GLN A 42 30.12 -9.23 -3.14
N CYS A 43 30.00 -8.40 -2.11
CA CYS A 43 28.85 -8.42 -1.22
C CYS A 43 27.63 -7.79 -1.91
N MET A 44 26.76 -8.64 -2.44
CA MET A 44 25.53 -8.25 -3.15
C MET A 44 24.27 -8.73 -2.46
N GLU A 45 24.35 -9.07 -1.17
CA GLU A 45 23.30 -9.81 -0.50
C GLU A 45 21.97 -9.04 -0.44
N CYS A 46 22.01 -7.73 -0.19
CA CYS A 46 20.83 -6.86 -0.25
C CYS A 46 20.25 -6.74 -1.68
N VAL A 47 21.09 -6.80 -2.72
CA VAL A 47 20.65 -6.72 -4.12
C VAL A 47 20.00 -8.04 -4.54
N LYS A 48 20.57 -9.19 -4.16
CA LYS A 48 20.00 -10.51 -4.44
C LYS A 48 18.57 -10.69 -3.91
N ARG A 49 18.20 -10.04 -2.79
CA ARG A 49 16.85 -10.14 -2.18
C ARG A 49 15.92 -8.95 -2.48
N CYS A 50 16.36 -7.96 -3.27
CA CYS A 50 15.56 -6.76 -3.53
C CYS A 50 15.41 -6.51 -5.03
N VAL A 51 14.25 -6.87 -5.59
CA VAL A 51 13.90 -6.65 -7.00
C VAL A 51 14.05 -5.18 -7.42
N TYR A 52 13.78 -4.22 -6.51
CA TYR A 52 14.06 -2.80 -6.75
C TYR A 52 15.55 -2.53 -7.01
N LEU A 53 16.46 -3.10 -6.22
CA LEU A 53 17.90 -2.90 -6.45
C LEU A 53 18.37 -3.65 -7.70
N GLN A 54 17.78 -4.82 -8.01
CA GLN A 54 18.09 -5.56 -9.24
C GLN A 54 17.72 -4.77 -10.48
N GLU A 55 16.57 -4.09 -10.48
CA GLU A 55 16.08 -3.29 -11.60
C GLU A 55 17.11 -2.28 -12.10
N TYR A 56 17.77 -1.59 -11.17
CA TYR A 56 18.70 -0.51 -11.47
C TYR A 56 20.15 -0.99 -11.64
N ARG A 57 20.40 -2.31 -11.67
CA ARG A 57 21.68 -2.95 -12.05
C ARG A 57 22.92 -2.32 -11.41
N GLY A 58 22.87 -2.17 -10.09
CA GLY A 58 23.89 -1.49 -9.30
C GLY A 58 23.90 -1.99 -7.86
N TYR A 59 24.49 -1.19 -6.97
CA TYR A 59 24.66 -1.53 -5.56
C TYR A 59 24.61 -0.26 -4.69
N PRO A 60 24.35 -0.38 -3.38
CA PRO A 60 24.01 0.76 -2.53
C PRO A 60 24.99 1.95 -2.58
N LYS A 61 26.30 1.70 -2.56
CA LYS A 61 27.32 2.78 -2.66
C LYS A 61 27.24 3.55 -3.98
N ARG A 62 26.96 2.87 -5.09
CA ARG A 62 26.74 3.53 -6.39
C ARG A 62 25.45 4.36 -6.35
N TYR A 63 24.36 3.80 -5.81
CA TYR A 63 23.09 4.52 -5.69
C TYR A 63 23.19 5.75 -4.81
N ALA A 64 23.91 5.70 -3.68
CA ALA A 64 24.15 6.87 -2.85
C ALA A 64 24.80 8.02 -3.64
N ARG A 65 25.79 7.71 -4.49
CA ARG A 65 26.43 8.70 -5.36
C ARG A 65 25.48 9.22 -6.44
N GLU A 66 24.71 8.34 -7.08
CA GLU A 66 23.72 8.73 -8.10
C GLU A 66 22.63 9.64 -7.52
N ILE A 67 22.12 9.32 -6.32
CA ILE A 67 21.14 10.13 -5.60
C ILE A 67 21.73 11.50 -5.24
N TYR A 68 22.92 11.53 -4.65
CA TYR A 68 23.60 12.78 -4.32
C TYR A 68 23.77 13.67 -5.55
N ASN A 69 24.27 13.11 -6.65
CA ASN A 69 24.45 13.84 -7.90
C ASN A 69 23.10 14.35 -8.44
N ASN A 70 22.04 13.54 -8.40
CA ASN A 70 20.71 13.93 -8.86
C ASN A 70 20.12 15.10 -8.07
N LEU A 71 20.36 15.15 -6.75
CA LEU A 71 19.92 16.24 -5.87
C LEU A 71 20.74 17.52 -6.09
N ALA A 72 22.04 17.39 -6.40
CA ALA A 72 22.93 18.53 -6.66
C ALA A 72 22.66 19.23 -8.01
N ILE A 73 21.96 18.59 -8.95
CA ILE A 73 21.63 19.19 -10.26
C ILE A 73 20.73 20.42 -10.06
N VAL A 74 21.26 21.61 -10.35
CA VAL A 74 20.50 22.87 -10.33
C VAL A 74 19.67 23.02 -11.60
N GLN A 75 20.32 22.95 -12.76
CA GLN A 75 19.71 22.98 -14.10
C GLN A 75 20.02 21.68 -14.84
N GLY A 76 19.04 21.17 -15.60
CA GLY A 76 19.19 19.93 -16.38
C GLY A 76 18.27 18.79 -15.93
N SER A 77 18.41 17.66 -16.62
CA SER A 77 17.54 16.50 -16.46
C SER A 77 17.91 15.66 -15.24
N ARG A 78 16.92 15.39 -14.38
CA ARG A 78 17.05 14.54 -13.18
C ARG A 78 16.64 13.12 -13.49
N THR A 79 17.60 12.32 -13.96
CA THR A 79 17.35 10.97 -14.47
C THR A 79 17.05 9.95 -13.37
N SER A 80 17.41 10.24 -12.11
CA SER A 80 17.27 9.29 -11.00
C SER A 80 15.98 9.46 -10.19
N ASN A 81 15.11 10.42 -10.54
CA ASN A 81 13.85 10.65 -9.80
C ASN A 81 12.96 9.40 -9.76
N ARG A 82 12.84 8.66 -10.87
CA ARG A 82 12.07 7.41 -10.88
C ARG A 82 12.68 6.37 -9.94
N MET A 83 14.01 6.25 -9.90
CA MET A 83 14.72 5.32 -9.01
C MET A 83 14.51 5.66 -7.53
N ILE A 84 14.64 6.94 -7.16
CA ILE A 84 14.44 7.39 -5.77
C ILE A 84 13.00 7.10 -5.30
N ASN A 85 12.01 7.38 -6.15
CA ASN A 85 10.60 7.18 -5.83
C ASN A 85 10.14 5.72 -5.97
N SER A 86 10.98 4.83 -6.53
CA SER A 86 10.66 3.41 -6.69
C SER A 86 10.96 2.53 -5.47
N CYS A 87 11.65 3.05 -4.44
CA CYS A 87 11.90 2.26 -3.23
C CYS A 87 10.61 2.06 -2.41
N SER A 88 10.30 0.82 -2.01
CA SER A 88 9.15 0.53 -1.14
C SER A 88 9.33 0.92 0.35
N LEU A 89 10.51 1.43 0.73
CA LEU A 89 10.83 1.83 2.10
C LEU A 89 10.66 0.70 3.15
N CYS A 90 10.86 -0.57 2.76
CA CYS A 90 10.63 -1.73 3.64
C CYS A 90 11.73 -2.00 4.68
N GLY A 91 12.93 -1.42 4.50
CA GLY A 91 14.08 -1.60 5.40
C GLY A 91 14.79 -2.97 5.30
N GLN A 92 14.37 -3.89 4.43
CA GLN A 92 14.99 -5.22 4.33
C GLN A 92 16.49 -5.14 3.97
N CYS A 93 16.86 -4.20 3.09
CA CYS A 93 18.25 -3.94 2.73
C CYS A 93 19.17 -3.63 3.93
N GLU A 94 18.63 -2.94 4.94
CA GLU A 94 19.36 -2.56 6.16
C GLU A 94 19.61 -3.79 7.02
N ARG A 95 18.57 -4.61 7.22
CA ARG A 95 18.61 -5.85 8.02
C ARG A 95 19.51 -6.93 7.42
N ILE A 96 19.56 -7.03 6.09
CA ILE A 96 20.43 -7.98 5.38
C ILE A 96 21.87 -7.45 5.27
N CYS A 97 22.08 -6.14 5.29
CA CYS A 97 23.41 -5.58 5.13
C CYS A 97 24.27 -5.83 6.39
N PRO A 98 25.47 -6.42 6.26
CA PRO A 98 26.35 -6.64 7.41
C PRO A 98 26.84 -5.32 8.05
N ASN A 99 26.69 -4.20 7.36
CA ASN A 99 27.01 -2.87 7.86
C ASN A 99 25.76 -2.01 8.14
N GLY A 100 24.55 -2.56 8.07
CA GLY A 100 23.32 -1.82 8.36
C GLY A 100 23.04 -0.67 7.39
N PHE A 101 23.40 -0.79 6.10
CA PHE A 101 23.16 0.29 5.14
C PHE A 101 21.68 0.37 4.74
N SER A 102 21.02 1.48 5.06
CA SER A 102 19.60 1.68 4.79
C SER A 102 19.33 2.39 3.46
N MET A 103 18.92 1.65 2.43
CA MET A 103 18.32 2.26 1.22
C MET A 103 16.98 2.93 1.53
N ARG A 104 16.26 2.47 2.56
CA ARG A 104 15.02 3.11 3.03
C ARG A 104 15.29 4.56 3.40
N ASP A 105 16.26 4.81 4.28
CA ASP A 105 16.52 6.15 4.80
C ASP A 105 17.16 7.04 3.73
N LEU A 106 18.07 6.49 2.92
CA LEU A 106 18.67 7.19 1.79
C LEU A 106 17.61 7.67 0.79
N CYS A 107 16.69 6.77 0.38
CA CYS A 107 15.64 7.13 -0.57
C CYS A 107 14.61 8.09 0.06
N LEU A 108 14.20 7.88 1.31
CA LEU A 108 13.26 8.77 1.99
C LEU A 108 13.85 10.18 2.18
N GLY A 109 15.12 10.28 2.60
CA GLY A 109 15.83 11.56 2.71
C GLY A 109 15.90 12.29 1.37
N ALA A 110 16.17 11.56 0.29
CA ALA A 110 16.16 12.13 -1.05
C ALA A 110 14.77 12.62 -1.49
N ARG A 111 13.69 11.91 -1.12
CA ARG A 111 12.30 12.37 -1.38
C ARG A 111 11.99 13.67 -0.68
N ARG A 112 12.33 13.77 0.61
CA ARG A 112 12.16 15.00 1.42
C ARG A 112 12.93 16.17 0.81
N GLU A 113 14.17 15.94 0.40
CA GLU A 113 14.98 16.97 -0.29
C GLU A 113 14.33 17.42 -1.61
N MET A 114 13.87 16.47 -2.42
CA MET A 114 13.18 16.79 -3.67
C MET A 114 11.90 17.61 -3.43
N VAL A 115 11.13 17.33 -2.37
CA VAL A 115 9.97 18.14 -1.98
C VAL A 115 10.41 19.54 -1.57
N ARG A 116 11.38 19.65 -0.64
CA ARG A 116 11.87 20.94 -0.13
C ARG A 116 12.40 21.86 -1.23
N GLN A 117 13.08 21.30 -2.21
CA GLN A 117 13.61 22.04 -3.36
C GLN A 117 12.56 22.30 -4.47
N ASN A 118 11.30 21.91 -4.26
CA ASN A 118 10.22 21.97 -5.25
C ASN A 118 10.58 21.25 -6.59
N ARG A 119 11.23 20.09 -6.47
CA ARG A 119 11.75 19.25 -7.58
C ARG A 119 11.15 17.86 -7.62
N MET A 120 10.33 17.49 -6.64
CA MET A 120 9.56 16.26 -6.66
C MET A 120 8.67 16.24 -7.91
N PRO A 121 8.75 15.22 -8.78
CA PRO A 121 7.81 15.10 -9.88
C PRO A 121 6.38 15.13 -9.33
N PRO A 122 5.52 16.07 -9.75
CA PRO A 122 4.24 16.24 -9.08
C PRO A 122 3.35 14.99 -9.14
N SER A 123 3.64 14.00 -10.01
CA SER A 123 2.83 12.79 -10.25
C SER A 123 3.30 11.58 -9.48
N ALA A 124 4.48 11.65 -8.86
CA ALA A 124 5.04 10.48 -8.20
C ALA A 124 4.07 9.92 -7.14
N HIS A 125 3.40 10.80 -6.39
CA HIS A 125 2.62 10.41 -5.20
C HIS A 125 1.21 11.04 -5.12
N ASP A 126 0.84 11.91 -6.07
CA ASP A 126 -0.38 12.74 -6.06
C ASP A 126 -1.65 11.97 -5.70
N PHE A 127 -1.94 10.91 -6.46
CA PHE A 127 -3.12 10.07 -6.26
C PHE A 127 -3.22 9.50 -4.83
N ALA A 128 -2.09 9.08 -4.24
CA ALA A 128 -2.08 8.51 -2.89
C ALA A 128 -2.29 9.57 -1.81
N LEU A 129 -1.84 10.81 -2.06
CA LEU A 129 -2.08 11.94 -1.16
C LEU A 129 -3.56 12.38 -1.21
N GLU A 130 -4.17 12.39 -2.40
CA GLU A 130 -5.61 12.64 -2.55
C GLU A 130 -6.44 11.54 -1.87
N ASP A 131 -6.05 10.28 -2.02
CA ASP A 131 -6.69 9.16 -1.33
C ASP A 131 -6.59 9.28 0.20
N MET A 132 -5.42 9.69 0.69
CA MET A 132 -5.21 9.99 2.11
C MET A 132 -6.08 11.16 2.58
N ALA A 133 -6.23 12.21 1.80
CA ALA A 133 -7.07 13.36 2.16
C ALA A 133 -8.56 12.96 2.25
N LEU A 134 -9.08 12.19 1.29
CA LEU A 134 -10.43 11.61 1.37
C LEU A 134 -10.57 10.72 2.60
N SER A 135 -9.53 9.94 2.89
CA SER A 135 -9.45 9.09 4.06
C SER A 135 -9.50 9.82 5.41
N ASN A 136 -9.11 11.09 5.45
CA ASN A 136 -9.09 11.87 6.69
C ASN A 136 -10.26 12.85 6.75
N SER A 137 -11.13 12.87 5.74
CA SER A 137 -12.31 13.72 5.66
C SER A 137 -13.58 12.88 5.56
N THR A 138 -14.23 12.82 4.39
CA THR A 138 -15.52 12.14 4.21
C THR A 138 -15.47 10.62 4.41
N GLY A 139 -14.29 10.02 4.28
CA GLY A 139 -14.06 8.60 4.59
C GLY A 139 -13.69 8.33 6.05
N ALA A 140 -13.69 9.34 6.92
CA ALA A 140 -13.34 9.19 8.33
C ALA A 140 -14.57 9.00 9.23
N LEU A 141 -14.39 8.30 10.34
CA LEU A 141 -15.39 8.15 11.40
C LEU A 141 -14.67 8.09 12.76
N LEU A 142 -15.13 8.89 13.72
CA LEU A 142 -14.61 8.88 15.09
C LEU A 142 -15.77 8.98 16.06
N ARG A 143 -15.96 7.96 16.88
CA ARG A 143 -17.05 7.89 17.84
C ARG A 143 -16.67 7.13 19.10
N HIS A 144 -17.26 7.52 20.23
CA HIS A 144 -17.26 6.71 21.44
C HIS A 144 -18.06 5.44 21.22
N ALA A 145 -17.92 4.48 22.13
CA ALA A 145 -18.76 3.29 22.12
C ALA A 145 -20.25 3.71 22.09
N PRO A 146 -21.11 3.04 21.29
CA PRO A 146 -22.54 3.32 21.24
C PRO A 146 -23.19 3.49 22.62
N GLY A 147 -23.89 4.61 22.81
CA GLY A 147 -24.55 4.96 24.07
C GLY A 147 -23.61 5.46 25.17
N ARG A 148 -22.35 5.81 24.87
CA ARG A 148 -21.37 6.29 25.85
C ARG A 148 -20.73 7.61 25.42
N GLU A 149 -20.35 8.40 26.41
CA GLU A 149 -19.63 9.67 26.27
C GLU A 149 -18.11 9.53 26.49
N ALA A 150 -17.64 8.32 26.81
CA ALA A 150 -16.25 8.01 27.03
C ALA A 150 -15.94 6.58 26.57
N SER A 151 -14.70 6.35 26.15
CA SER A 151 -14.20 5.05 25.71
C SER A 151 -12.84 4.80 26.36
N SER A 152 -12.61 3.58 26.83
CA SER A 152 -11.29 3.16 27.35
C SER A 152 -10.36 2.73 26.21
N TYR A 153 -10.94 2.28 25.11
CA TYR A 153 -10.24 1.81 23.91
C TYR A 153 -10.79 2.45 22.65
N LEU A 154 -9.95 2.62 21.64
CA LEU A 154 -10.37 2.94 20.26
C LEU A 154 -9.93 1.85 19.30
N PHE A 155 -10.89 1.25 18.60
CA PHE A 155 -10.57 0.34 17.50
C PHE A 155 -10.21 1.13 16.25
N PHE A 156 -8.98 0.94 15.76
CA PHE A 156 -8.40 1.57 14.59
C PHE A 156 -8.14 0.54 13.48
N PRO A 157 -9.12 0.25 12.60
CA PRO A 157 -8.96 -0.76 11.56
C PRO A 157 -7.95 -0.37 10.46
N GLY A 158 -7.73 0.94 10.28
CA GLY A 158 -6.93 1.50 9.19
C GLY A 158 -7.71 1.63 7.87
N CYS A 159 -7.25 2.52 7.01
CA CYS A 159 -7.96 2.91 5.78
C CYS A 159 -8.10 1.81 4.73
N HIS A 160 -7.05 1.01 4.52
CA HIS A 160 -7.02 -0.02 3.47
C HIS A 160 -7.84 -1.26 3.83
N LEU A 161 -7.90 -1.64 5.11
CA LEU A 161 -8.76 -2.75 5.53
C LEU A 161 -10.23 -2.37 5.36
N ALA A 162 -10.58 -1.14 5.73
CA ALA A 162 -11.94 -0.62 5.58
C ALA A 162 -12.40 -0.51 4.12
N GLY A 163 -11.51 -0.18 3.18
CA GLY A 163 -11.84 -0.13 1.76
C GLY A 163 -11.74 -1.48 1.04
N GLY A 164 -10.76 -2.32 1.42
CA GLY A 164 -10.53 -3.61 0.77
C GLY A 164 -11.38 -4.77 1.31
N SER A 165 -11.87 -4.64 2.55
CA SER A 165 -12.66 -5.64 3.25
C SER A 165 -13.70 -5.01 4.18
N PRO A 166 -14.59 -4.15 3.67
CA PRO A 166 -15.56 -3.43 4.51
C PRO A 166 -16.43 -4.38 5.35
N GLY A 167 -16.82 -5.54 4.79
CA GLY A 167 -17.66 -6.53 5.45
C GLY A 167 -17.07 -7.14 6.73
N THR A 168 -15.75 -7.09 6.88
CA THR A 168 -15.07 -7.61 8.09
C THR A 168 -15.04 -6.62 9.26
N ILE A 169 -15.27 -5.32 9.02
CA ILE A 169 -15.05 -4.28 10.04
C ILE A 169 -16.14 -4.28 11.10
N ALA A 170 -17.42 -4.28 10.70
CA ALA A 170 -18.54 -4.26 11.65
C ALA A 170 -18.55 -5.51 12.56
N PRO A 171 -18.45 -6.75 12.04
CA PRO A 171 -18.41 -7.95 12.89
C PRO A 171 -17.22 -7.96 13.85
N LEU A 172 -16.05 -7.51 13.40
CA LEU A 172 -14.86 -7.39 14.25
C LEU A 172 -15.04 -6.32 15.33
N TYR A 173 -15.63 -5.18 14.99
CA TYR A 173 -15.91 -4.12 15.96
C TYR A 173 -16.89 -4.58 17.05
N ASP A 174 -17.97 -5.27 16.65
CA ASP A 174 -18.93 -5.85 17.60
C ASP A 174 -18.28 -6.93 18.47
N PHE A 175 -17.46 -7.81 17.88
CA PHE A 175 -16.72 -8.81 18.65
C PHE A 175 -15.83 -8.20 19.73
N LEU A 176 -15.15 -7.09 19.43
CA LEU A 176 -14.32 -6.36 20.39
C LEU A 176 -15.18 -5.72 21.49
N ARG A 177 -16.29 -5.07 21.13
CA ARG A 177 -17.24 -4.45 22.08
C ARG A 177 -17.85 -5.47 23.06
N ASP A 178 -18.10 -6.69 22.60
CA ASP A 178 -18.66 -7.75 23.44
C ASP A 178 -17.67 -8.27 24.49
N ARG A 179 -16.36 -8.04 24.30
CA ARG A 179 -15.28 -8.61 25.14
C ARG A 179 -14.48 -7.56 25.88
N ILE A 180 -14.51 -6.32 25.43
CA ILE A 180 -13.80 -5.20 26.01
C ILE A 180 -14.83 -4.09 26.27
N ASP A 181 -14.95 -3.66 27.53
CA ASP A 181 -15.85 -2.56 27.85
C ASP A 181 -15.35 -1.23 27.25
N GLY A 182 -16.26 -0.48 26.64
CA GLY A 182 -15.97 0.88 26.19
C GLY A 182 -15.07 1.01 24.95
N VAL A 183 -15.19 0.12 23.95
CA VAL A 183 -14.47 0.25 22.67
C VAL A 183 -15.19 1.23 21.73
N GLY A 184 -14.62 2.43 21.55
CA GLY A 184 -15.01 3.35 20.48
C GLY A 184 -14.40 2.95 19.13
N LEU A 185 -14.77 3.66 18.07
CA LEU A 185 -14.30 3.39 16.72
C LEU A 185 -13.59 4.60 16.13
N TRP A 186 -12.44 4.37 15.50
CA TRP A 186 -11.67 5.39 14.82
C TRP A 186 -11.18 4.92 13.44
N LEU A 187 -11.93 5.27 12.42
CA LEU A 187 -11.62 5.01 11.02
C LEU A 187 -11.03 6.26 10.37
N ARG A 188 -9.73 6.26 10.08
CA ARG A 188 -9.05 7.28 9.25
C ARG A 188 -7.77 6.71 8.64
N CYS A 189 -7.02 7.51 7.86
CA CYS A 189 -5.64 7.18 7.51
C CYS A 189 -4.67 7.67 8.60
N CYS A 190 -3.63 6.89 8.86
CA CYS A 190 -2.54 7.21 9.80
C CYS A 190 -1.50 8.22 9.24
N GLY A 191 -1.62 8.66 7.99
CA GLY A 191 -0.67 9.59 7.37
C GLY A 191 0.52 8.94 6.65
N ALA A 192 0.65 7.61 6.68
CA ALA A 192 1.77 6.89 6.04
C ALA A 192 2.05 7.31 4.57
N PRO A 193 1.04 7.55 3.69
CA PRO A 193 1.29 8.03 2.33
C PRO A 193 2.08 9.34 2.25
N ALA A 194 1.78 10.33 3.12
CA ALA A 194 2.51 11.59 3.16
C ALA A 194 3.98 11.40 3.58
N ARG A 195 4.21 10.57 4.62
CA ARG A 195 5.55 10.19 5.07
C ARG A 195 6.34 9.53 3.94
N TRP A 196 5.76 8.54 3.26
CA TRP A 196 6.39 7.85 2.13
C TRP A 196 6.66 8.77 0.94
N ALA A 197 5.82 9.77 0.72
CA ALA A 197 5.98 10.76 -0.34
C ALA A 197 7.08 11.80 -0.06
N GLY A 198 7.59 11.86 1.18
CA GLY A 198 8.49 12.92 1.64
C GLY A 198 7.78 14.26 1.86
N ARG A 199 6.44 14.27 1.96
CA ARG A 199 5.62 15.45 2.25
C ARG A 199 5.50 15.64 3.75
N GLU A 200 6.58 16.10 4.37
CA GLU A 200 6.64 16.34 5.83
C GLU A 200 5.52 17.28 6.27
N ASP A 201 5.24 18.32 5.50
CA ASP A 201 4.13 19.26 5.72
C ASP A 201 2.76 18.58 5.85
N LEU A 202 2.44 17.62 4.97
CA LEU A 202 1.18 16.88 5.02
C LEU A 202 1.18 15.79 6.10
N PHE A 203 2.35 15.23 6.40
CA PHE A 203 2.46 14.21 7.45
C PHE A 203 2.29 14.83 8.83
N ASP A 204 2.95 15.96 9.08
CA ASP A 204 2.89 16.69 10.34
C ASP A 204 1.46 17.18 10.61
N SER A 205 0.81 17.80 9.62
CA SER A 205 -0.59 18.21 9.72
C SER A 205 -1.54 17.03 9.99
N ALA A 206 -1.38 15.91 9.26
CA ALA A 206 -2.21 14.73 9.50
C ALA A 206 -1.95 14.10 10.88
N MET A 207 -0.73 14.22 11.41
CA MET A 207 -0.35 13.71 12.73
C MET A 207 -0.89 14.59 13.86
N GLU A 208 -0.84 15.92 13.70
CA GLU A 208 -1.45 16.88 14.63
C GLU A 208 -2.96 16.62 14.75
N GLU A 209 -3.68 16.57 13.63
CA GLU A 209 -5.11 16.23 13.63
C GLU A 209 -5.41 14.86 14.26
N LEU A 210 -4.52 13.88 14.07
CA LEU A 210 -4.66 12.54 14.65
C LEU A 210 -4.55 12.61 16.17
N LYS A 211 -3.56 13.33 16.69
CA LYS A 211 -3.34 13.52 18.13
C LYS A 211 -4.46 14.32 18.78
N GLU A 212 -4.94 15.38 18.13
CA GLU A 212 -6.08 16.18 18.60
C GLU A 212 -7.37 15.35 18.69
N GLN A 213 -7.66 14.55 17.66
CA GLN A 213 -8.79 13.63 17.66
C GLN A 213 -8.68 12.56 18.74
N TRP A 214 -7.50 12.01 18.97
CA TRP A 214 -7.30 11.04 20.04
C TRP A 214 -7.47 11.67 21.43
N ALA A 215 -6.91 12.87 21.63
CA ALA A 215 -7.03 13.61 22.88
C ALA A 215 -8.50 14.02 23.17
N SER A 216 -9.26 14.40 22.14
CA SER A 216 -10.68 14.74 22.30
C SER A 216 -11.55 13.56 22.74
N MET A 217 -11.08 12.33 22.52
CA MET A 217 -11.71 11.09 23.01
C MET A 217 -11.27 10.70 24.43
N GLY A 218 -10.47 11.53 25.10
CA GLY A 218 -9.96 11.24 26.46
C GLY A 218 -8.72 10.34 26.48
N SER A 219 -7.94 10.31 25.40
CA SER A 219 -6.68 9.56 25.31
C SER A 219 -6.76 8.03 25.56
N PRO A 220 -7.72 7.31 24.96
CA PRO A 220 -7.88 5.85 25.13
C PRO A 220 -6.75 5.04 24.48
N THR A 221 -6.54 3.82 24.94
CA THR A 221 -5.60 2.88 24.30
C THR A 221 -6.12 2.50 22.91
N VAL A 222 -5.27 2.58 21.89
CA VAL A 222 -5.63 2.33 20.49
C VAL A 222 -5.35 0.87 20.12
N ILE A 223 -6.36 0.13 19.69
CA ILE A 223 -6.24 -1.24 19.16
C ILE A 223 -6.22 -1.15 17.63
N THR A 224 -5.09 -1.48 16.98
CA THR A 224 -4.97 -1.37 15.52
C THR A 224 -4.89 -2.73 14.80
N ALA A 225 -5.73 -2.90 13.76
CA ALA A 225 -5.69 -4.06 12.88
C ALA A 225 -4.56 -3.99 11.83
N CYS A 226 -4.06 -2.79 11.55
CA CYS A 226 -3.06 -2.55 10.52
C CYS A 226 -1.65 -2.42 11.13
N THR A 227 -0.74 -3.30 10.75
CA THR A 227 0.67 -3.25 11.18
C THR A 227 1.39 -1.99 10.70
N GLY A 228 1.01 -1.43 9.54
CA GLY A 228 1.54 -0.15 9.06
C GLY A 228 1.07 1.04 9.90
N CYS A 229 -0.19 1.02 10.35
CA CYS A 229 -0.69 2.04 11.28
C CYS A 229 -0.02 1.91 12.66
N LEU A 230 0.19 0.67 13.13
CA LEU A 230 0.93 0.41 14.37
C LEU A 230 2.38 0.95 14.30
N ASP A 231 3.07 0.74 13.18
CA ASP A 231 4.42 1.27 12.96
C ASP A 231 4.46 2.80 13.02
N VAL A 232 3.51 3.48 12.35
CA VAL A 232 3.42 4.95 12.40
C VAL A 232 3.11 5.44 13.81
N LEU A 233 2.11 4.87 14.49
CA LEU A 233 1.76 5.29 15.85
C LEU A 233 2.93 5.10 16.83
N ARG A 234 3.59 3.93 16.81
CA ARG A 234 4.72 3.64 17.70
C ARG A 234 5.99 4.42 17.39
N ARG A 235 6.16 4.98 16.19
CA ARG A 235 7.35 5.76 15.82
C ARG A 235 7.13 7.26 15.93
N ASP A 236 5.96 7.74 15.53
CA ASP A 236 5.70 9.16 15.27
C ASP A 236 4.65 9.76 16.25
N ALA A 237 3.91 8.92 16.99
CA ALA A 237 2.92 9.32 18.00
C ALA A 237 3.16 8.62 19.36
N LEU A 238 4.34 8.82 19.94
CA LEU A 238 4.81 8.13 21.15
C LEU A 238 3.91 8.31 22.38
N GLU A 239 3.11 9.37 22.40
CA GLU A 239 2.12 9.62 23.45
C GLU A 239 0.87 8.73 23.35
N ILE A 240 0.60 8.15 22.17
CA ILE A 240 -0.56 7.28 21.94
C ILE A 240 -0.16 5.85 22.29
N GLU A 241 -0.78 5.30 23.34
CA GLU A 241 -0.64 3.88 23.65
C GLU A 241 -1.33 3.04 22.56
N ALA A 242 -0.54 2.42 21.68
CA ALA A 242 -1.05 1.62 20.57
C ALA A 242 -0.64 0.14 20.67
N VAL A 243 -1.66 -0.73 20.67
CA VAL A 243 -1.52 -2.19 20.71
C VAL A 243 -2.03 -2.84 19.42
N SER A 244 -1.47 -3.99 19.07
CA SER A 244 -1.91 -4.73 17.88
C SER A 244 -3.22 -5.47 18.16
N LEU A 245 -4.13 -5.49 17.19
CA LEU A 245 -5.29 -6.37 17.22
C LEU A 245 -4.88 -7.84 17.44
N TRP A 246 -3.80 -8.29 16.81
CA TRP A 246 -3.38 -9.69 16.88
C TRP A 246 -2.95 -10.09 18.29
N THR A 247 -2.24 -9.21 19.01
CA THR A 247 -1.87 -9.47 20.40
C THR A 247 -3.09 -9.44 21.32
N VAL A 248 -4.07 -8.57 21.05
CA VAL A 248 -5.34 -8.54 21.79
C VAL A 248 -6.16 -9.82 21.56
N LEU A 249 -6.29 -10.27 20.31
CA LEU A 249 -7.07 -11.46 19.95
C LEU A 249 -6.46 -12.76 20.47
N LYS A 250 -5.12 -12.84 20.55
CA LYS A 250 -4.41 -14.01 21.08
C LYS A 250 -4.88 -14.39 22.48
N ASP A 251 -5.17 -13.39 23.32
CA ASP A 251 -5.54 -13.60 24.72
C ASP A 251 -7.06 -13.74 24.93
N MET A 252 -7.84 -13.82 23.85
CA MET A 252 -9.30 -13.89 23.88
C MET A 252 -9.83 -15.21 23.29
N PRO A 253 -10.98 -15.71 23.78
CA PRO A 253 -11.74 -16.74 23.07
C PRO A 253 -12.15 -16.22 21.69
N LEU A 254 -11.53 -16.81 20.65
CA LEU A 254 -11.77 -16.48 19.24
C LEU A 254 -13.24 -16.74 18.85
N PRO A 255 -13.80 -15.99 17.88
CA PRO A 255 -15.16 -16.24 17.41
C PRO A 255 -15.27 -17.60 16.71
N PRO A 256 -16.49 -18.14 16.55
CA PRO A 256 -16.72 -19.21 15.58
C PRO A 256 -16.16 -18.79 14.22
N HIS A 257 -15.23 -19.57 13.69
CA HIS A 257 -14.50 -19.25 12.47
C HIS A 257 -15.10 -19.97 11.25
N GLY A 258 -14.78 -19.45 10.07
CA GLY A 258 -15.10 -20.09 8.80
C GLY A 258 -14.36 -21.41 8.56
N PRO A 259 -14.70 -22.14 7.50
CA PRO A 259 -13.98 -23.35 7.13
C PRO A 259 -12.50 -23.04 6.86
N VAL A 260 -11.63 -23.86 7.42
CA VAL A 260 -10.17 -23.77 7.23
C VAL A 260 -9.74 -24.82 6.20
N PRO A 261 -8.86 -24.47 5.23
CA PRO A 261 -8.34 -25.43 4.27
C PRO A 261 -7.57 -26.57 4.94
N GLY A 262 -7.72 -27.78 4.40
CA GLY A 262 -6.94 -28.94 4.86
C GLY A 262 -5.47 -28.92 4.39
N GLU A 263 -5.16 -28.18 3.34
CA GLU A 263 -3.79 -28.01 2.85
C GLU A 263 -3.08 -26.83 3.54
N PRO A 264 -1.75 -26.92 3.78
CA PRO A 264 -0.99 -25.81 4.34
C PRO A 264 -1.05 -24.55 3.46
N MET A 265 -1.09 -23.38 4.08
CA MET A 265 -0.93 -22.08 3.41
C MET A 265 0.48 -21.50 3.66
N ALA A 266 0.99 -20.70 2.74
CA ALA A 266 2.23 -19.96 2.96
C ALA A 266 1.95 -18.64 3.69
N LEU A 267 2.50 -18.46 4.88
CA LEU A 267 2.33 -17.23 5.67
C LEU A 267 3.27 -16.13 5.14
N HIS A 268 2.70 -14.95 4.88
CA HIS A 268 3.47 -13.75 4.57
C HIS A 268 3.40 -12.73 5.72
N ASP A 269 4.53 -12.56 6.41
CA ASP A 269 4.76 -11.45 7.33
C ASP A 269 4.92 -10.12 6.54
N PRO A 270 4.13 -9.07 6.83
CA PRO A 270 4.32 -7.77 6.22
C PRO A 270 5.60 -7.10 6.74
N CYS A 271 6.28 -6.33 5.89
CA CYS A 271 7.56 -5.70 6.25
C CYS A 271 7.50 -4.73 7.43
N THR A 272 6.34 -4.17 7.74
CA THR A 272 6.11 -3.31 8.91
C THR A 272 6.06 -4.09 10.23
N ALA A 273 5.80 -5.41 10.19
CA ALA A 273 5.87 -6.30 11.34
C ALA A 273 7.25 -6.98 11.49
N ALA A 274 8.24 -6.62 10.68
CA ALA A 274 9.58 -7.22 10.72
C ALA A 274 10.26 -7.06 12.09
N GLU A 275 9.98 -5.99 12.84
CA GLU A 275 10.55 -5.76 14.17
C GLU A 275 9.51 -6.02 15.29
N MET A 276 8.34 -6.56 14.96
CA MET A 276 7.22 -6.80 15.88
C MET A 276 7.10 -8.29 16.19
N SER A 277 8.05 -8.84 16.95
CA SER A 277 8.09 -10.27 17.27
C SER A 277 6.86 -10.74 18.04
N ASP A 278 6.29 -9.90 18.90
CA ASP A 278 5.04 -10.10 19.63
C ASP A 278 3.85 -10.30 18.68
N VAL A 279 3.70 -9.42 17.70
CA VAL A 279 2.64 -9.48 16.69
C VAL A 279 2.78 -10.73 15.82
N ARG A 280 4.01 -11.02 15.38
CA ARG A 280 4.31 -12.22 14.57
C ARG A 280 3.99 -13.52 15.29
N ALA A 281 4.34 -13.59 16.58
CA ALA A 281 4.03 -14.75 17.42
C ALA A 281 2.50 -14.87 17.61
N ALA A 282 1.82 -13.77 17.91
CA ALA A 282 0.37 -13.77 18.09
C ALA A 282 -0.40 -14.24 16.85
N VAL A 283 0.00 -13.82 15.65
CA VAL A 283 -0.58 -14.32 14.39
C VAL A 283 -0.43 -15.84 14.28
N ARG A 284 0.76 -16.37 14.59
CA ARG A 284 1.03 -17.82 14.50
C ARG A 284 0.22 -18.60 15.54
N ASP A 285 0.10 -18.09 16.76
CA ASP A 285 -0.71 -18.70 17.83
C ASP A 285 -2.20 -18.73 17.46
N ILE A 286 -2.71 -17.64 16.88
CA ILE A 286 -4.09 -17.58 16.36
C ILE A 286 -4.28 -18.62 15.26
N CYS A 287 -3.37 -18.69 14.28
CA CYS A 287 -3.46 -19.67 13.20
C CYS A 287 -3.47 -21.11 13.74
N SER A 288 -2.61 -21.42 14.71
CA SER A 288 -2.59 -22.74 15.38
C SER A 288 -3.92 -23.03 16.09
N SER A 289 -4.50 -22.03 16.76
CA SER A 289 -5.77 -22.17 17.49
C SER A 289 -6.97 -22.39 16.56
N LEU A 290 -6.90 -21.85 15.34
CA LEU A 290 -7.89 -22.05 14.28
C LEU A 290 -7.68 -23.38 13.51
N GLY A 291 -6.61 -24.14 13.81
CA GLY A 291 -6.25 -25.34 13.05
C GLY A 291 -5.74 -25.04 11.64
N ILE A 292 -5.27 -23.82 11.37
CA ILE A 292 -4.69 -23.43 10.10
C ILE A 292 -3.26 -24.00 10.00
N ALA A 293 -3.07 -24.95 9.08
CA ALA A 293 -1.73 -25.43 8.73
C ALA A 293 -0.99 -24.35 7.92
N MET A 294 0.26 -24.06 8.30
CA MET A 294 1.08 -23.05 7.63
C MET A 294 2.49 -23.54 7.35
N GLU A 295 3.09 -22.97 6.32
CA GLU A 295 4.52 -22.99 6.08
C GLU A 295 5.08 -21.57 5.92
N GLU A 296 6.36 -21.42 6.25
CA GLU A 296 7.05 -20.13 6.17
C GLU A 296 7.59 -19.90 4.75
N LEU A 297 7.47 -18.66 4.26
CA LEU A 297 8.15 -18.24 3.05
C LEU A 297 9.68 -18.17 3.27
N PRO A 298 10.52 -18.32 2.23
CA PRO A 298 11.98 -18.33 2.37
C PRO A 298 12.53 -17.10 3.09
N GLU A 299 12.00 -15.92 2.76
CA GLU A 299 12.26 -14.68 3.48
C GLU A 299 11.00 -14.31 4.29
N THR A 300 11.06 -14.58 5.60
CA THR A 300 9.98 -14.36 6.58
C THR A 300 10.52 -13.61 7.81
N GLY A 301 9.65 -13.27 8.76
CA GLY A 301 10.05 -12.64 10.02
C GLY A 301 10.81 -11.33 9.80
N GLU A 302 11.97 -11.18 10.44
CA GLU A 302 12.80 -9.97 10.34
C GLU A 302 13.34 -9.76 8.94
N ARG A 303 13.48 -10.85 8.17
CA ARG A 303 14.01 -10.81 6.81
C ARG A 303 12.94 -10.72 5.74
N THR A 304 11.66 -10.63 6.10
CA THR A 304 10.55 -10.65 5.14
C THR A 304 10.74 -9.67 3.97
N SER A 305 10.49 -10.15 2.74
CA SER A 305 10.56 -9.35 1.53
C SER A 305 9.30 -8.49 1.35
N CYS A 306 9.45 -7.38 0.63
CA CYS A 306 8.33 -6.47 0.40
C CYS A 306 7.36 -7.00 -0.66
N CYS A 307 6.05 -6.78 -0.46
CA CYS A 307 5.00 -7.03 -1.46
C CYS A 307 4.94 -5.97 -2.58
N GLY A 308 5.67 -4.85 -2.45
CA GLY A 308 5.68 -3.74 -3.42
C GLY A 308 4.62 -2.65 -3.18
N PHE A 309 3.84 -2.73 -2.09
CA PHE A 309 2.83 -1.71 -1.75
C PHE A 309 3.44 -0.45 -1.12
N GLY A 310 4.26 -0.64 -0.07
CA GLY A 310 4.80 0.44 0.75
C GLY A 310 5.63 1.43 -0.05
N GLY A 311 5.91 2.61 0.51
CA GLY A 311 6.73 3.60 -0.15
C GLY A 311 6.12 4.17 -1.44
N LEU A 312 4.83 3.91 -1.72
CA LEU A 312 4.12 4.35 -2.92
C LEU A 312 4.80 3.89 -4.22
N GLN A 313 5.43 2.71 -4.20
CA GLN A 313 6.22 2.23 -5.32
C GLN A 313 5.39 2.08 -6.60
N ARG A 314 4.16 1.55 -6.52
CA ARG A 314 3.26 1.47 -7.68
C ARG A 314 2.92 2.86 -8.20
N ASN A 315 2.78 3.85 -7.32
CA ASN A 315 2.47 5.22 -7.74
C ASN A 315 3.57 5.82 -8.61
N ALA A 316 4.83 5.60 -8.22
CA ALA A 316 6.01 6.10 -8.91
C ALA A 316 6.47 5.23 -10.09
N ASN A 317 6.27 3.90 -10.02
CA ASN A 317 6.79 2.93 -10.99
C ASN A 317 5.96 1.63 -10.98
N GLU A 318 4.79 1.67 -11.59
CA GLU A 318 3.86 0.54 -11.67
C GLU A 318 4.49 -0.75 -12.25
N PRO A 319 5.22 -0.73 -13.38
CA PRO A 319 5.84 -1.95 -13.91
C PRO A 319 6.82 -2.62 -12.94
N LEU A 320 7.53 -1.84 -12.12
CA LEU A 320 8.41 -2.39 -11.10
C LEU A 320 7.60 -2.96 -9.93
N ALA A 321 6.56 -2.27 -9.46
CA ALA A 321 5.68 -2.80 -8.42
C ALA A 321 5.04 -4.14 -8.82
N ASP A 322 4.58 -4.26 -10.07
CA ASP A 322 4.03 -5.53 -10.59
C ASP A 322 5.11 -6.64 -10.60
N ARG A 323 6.37 -6.32 -10.97
CA ARG A 323 7.48 -7.29 -10.87
C ARG A 323 7.83 -7.68 -9.43
N VAL A 324 7.77 -6.75 -8.47
CA VAL A 324 7.99 -7.07 -7.05
C VAL A 324 6.90 -8.02 -6.56
N ALA A 325 5.64 -7.75 -6.89
CA ALA A 325 4.53 -8.62 -6.51
C ALA A 325 4.65 -10.00 -7.18
N ALA A 326 4.97 -10.06 -8.48
CA ALA A 326 5.18 -11.30 -9.23
C ALA A 326 6.29 -12.17 -8.61
N ALA A 327 7.48 -11.58 -8.40
CA ALA A 327 8.60 -12.28 -7.78
C ALA A 327 8.24 -12.82 -6.40
N ARG A 328 7.42 -12.08 -5.63
CA ARG A 328 7.00 -12.52 -4.30
C ARG A 328 6.01 -13.69 -4.36
N VAL A 329 5.05 -13.69 -5.28
CA VAL A 329 4.04 -14.77 -5.36
C VAL A 329 4.59 -16.05 -6.00
N GLU A 330 5.69 -15.95 -6.75
CA GLU A 330 6.43 -17.07 -7.35
C GLU A 330 7.30 -17.84 -6.34
N GLU A 331 7.62 -17.25 -5.17
CA GLU A 331 8.48 -17.90 -4.15
C GLU A 331 7.89 -19.22 -3.62
N ASN A 332 6.57 -19.40 -3.73
CA ASN A 332 5.90 -20.58 -3.19
C ASN A 332 4.58 -20.83 -3.94
N PRO A 333 4.28 -22.06 -4.40
CA PRO A 333 3.08 -22.34 -5.18
C PRO A 333 1.78 -22.34 -4.36
N ARG A 334 1.83 -22.55 -3.04
CA ARG A 334 0.64 -22.66 -2.17
C ARG A 334 -0.15 -21.38 -2.06
N ASP A 335 -1.41 -21.47 -1.65
CA ASP A 335 -2.23 -20.31 -1.31
C ASP A 335 -1.60 -19.50 -0.17
N TYR A 336 -1.75 -18.16 -0.23
CA TYR A 336 -1.11 -17.26 0.72
C TYR A 336 -2.06 -16.85 1.84
N LEU A 337 -1.52 -16.80 3.05
CA LEU A 337 -2.16 -16.18 4.21
C LEU A 337 -1.42 -14.90 4.59
N THR A 338 -2.17 -13.82 4.79
CA THR A 338 -1.63 -12.52 5.18
C THR A 338 -2.38 -11.94 6.35
N TYR A 339 -1.76 -11.01 7.07
CA TYR A 339 -2.42 -10.20 8.12
C TYR A 339 -2.21 -8.70 7.87
N CYS A 340 -2.00 -8.35 6.59
CA CYS A 340 -1.96 -6.98 6.09
C CYS A 340 -2.83 -6.87 4.85
N ALA A 341 -3.89 -6.05 4.92
CA ALA A 341 -4.83 -5.83 3.82
C ALA A 341 -4.14 -5.37 2.52
N MET A 342 -3.06 -4.59 2.63
CA MET A 342 -2.28 -4.11 1.49
C MET A 342 -1.52 -5.25 0.78
N CYS A 343 -0.86 -6.14 1.54
CA CYS A 343 -0.19 -7.32 0.98
C CYS A 343 -1.21 -8.25 0.31
N ARG A 344 -2.33 -8.50 0.97
CA ARG A 344 -3.43 -9.31 0.43
C ARG A 344 -3.86 -8.81 -0.94
N ASN A 345 -4.15 -7.51 -1.03
CA ASN A 345 -4.68 -6.90 -2.25
C ASN A 345 -3.66 -6.97 -3.41
N LEU A 346 -2.37 -6.76 -3.12
CA LEU A 346 -1.30 -6.84 -4.11
C LEU A 346 -1.05 -8.26 -4.62
N PHE A 347 -1.09 -9.26 -3.76
CA PHE A 347 -0.97 -10.65 -4.20
C PHE A 347 -2.19 -11.12 -4.99
N ALA A 348 -3.41 -10.75 -4.56
CA ALA A 348 -4.62 -11.00 -5.34
C ALA A 348 -4.56 -10.37 -6.74
N ARG A 349 -4.03 -9.13 -6.85
CA ARG A 349 -3.78 -8.48 -8.15
C ARG A 349 -2.78 -9.25 -9.01
N ALA A 350 -1.74 -9.81 -8.41
CA ALA A 350 -0.74 -10.64 -9.08
C ALA A 350 -1.26 -12.05 -9.44
N GLY A 351 -2.55 -12.34 -9.20
CA GLY A 351 -3.17 -13.63 -9.53
C GLY A 351 -2.97 -14.71 -8.47
N LYS A 352 -2.41 -14.38 -7.30
CA LYS A 352 -2.20 -15.32 -6.22
C LYS A 352 -3.44 -15.44 -5.34
N ARG A 353 -3.98 -16.65 -5.22
CA ARG A 353 -5.02 -16.97 -4.22
C ARG A 353 -4.50 -16.62 -2.83
N THR A 354 -5.11 -15.60 -2.23
CA THR A 354 -4.62 -14.98 -0.99
C THR A 354 -5.77 -14.61 -0.07
N ALA A 355 -5.75 -15.15 1.14
CA ALA A 355 -6.65 -14.78 2.22
C ALA A 355 -5.99 -13.78 3.18
N HIS A 356 -6.80 -12.94 3.80
CA HIS A 356 -6.43 -12.23 5.02
C HIS A 356 -6.88 -13.06 6.23
N LEU A 357 -6.14 -13.06 7.34
CA LEU A 357 -6.50 -13.85 8.52
C LEU A 357 -7.89 -13.49 9.09
N LEU A 358 -8.30 -12.22 8.96
CA LEU A 358 -9.66 -11.80 9.32
C LEU A 358 -10.76 -12.43 8.45
N ASP A 359 -10.45 -12.90 7.24
CA ASP A 359 -11.41 -13.57 6.36
C ASP A 359 -11.81 -14.95 6.91
N PHE A 360 -11.03 -15.53 7.82
CA PHE A 360 -11.37 -16.76 8.54
C PHE A 360 -12.07 -16.49 9.87
N LEU A 361 -11.66 -15.44 10.59
CA LEU A 361 -12.27 -15.05 11.85
C LEU A 361 -13.67 -14.44 11.67
N PHE A 362 -13.89 -13.71 10.57
CA PHE A 362 -15.13 -13.02 10.25
C PHE A 362 -15.50 -13.25 8.77
N PRO A 363 -15.84 -14.48 8.37
CA PRO A 363 -16.09 -14.81 6.97
C PRO A 363 -17.34 -14.11 6.44
N GLU A 364 -17.29 -13.68 5.17
CA GLU A 364 -18.50 -13.25 4.47
C GLU A 364 -19.39 -14.45 4.17
N ALA A 365 -20.67 -14.38 4.54
CA ALA A 365 -21.61 -15.48 4.36
C ALA A 365 -21.68 -15.92 2.88
N GLY A 366 -21.48 -17.22 2.65
CA GLY A 366 -21.58 -17.82 1.31
C GLY A 366 -20.39 -17.57 0.38
N LYS A 367 -19.25 -17.04 0.89
CA LYS A 367 -18.03 -16.81 0.09
C LYS A 367 -16.84 -17.56 0.68
N ASP A 368 -15.99 -18.09 -0.18
CA ASP A 368 -14.68 -18.61 0.20
C ASP A 368 -13.74 -17.43 0.55
N SER A 369 -12.95 -17.55 1.62
CA SER A 369 -11.96 -16.56 2.06
C SER A 369 -10.90 -16.23 0.98
N PHE A 370 -10.70 -17.11 0.00
CA PHE A 370 -9.80 -16.86 -1.14
C PHE A 370 -10.46 -16.16 -2.32
N ASP A 371 -11.78 -16.23 -2.46
CA ASP A 371 -12.50 -15.78 -3.65
C ASP A 371 -12.64 -14.26 -3.74
N ARG A 372 -12.23 -13.52 -2.71
CA ARG A 372 -12.30 -12.05 -2.74
C ARG A 372 -11.44 -11.50 -3.89
N PRO A 373 -12.00 -10.76 -4.86
CA PRO A 373 -11.20 -10.21 -5.95
C PRO A 373 -10.27 -9.09 -5.47
N TYR A 374 -9.32 -8.69 -6.31
CA TYR A 374 -8.58 -7.43 -6.14
C TYR A 374 -9.56 -6.26 -5.99
N ALA A 375 -9.36 -5.44 -4.96
CA ALA A 375 -10.09 -4.21 -4.76
C ALA A 375 -9.32 -3.06 -5.42
N GLY A 376 -9.82 -2.59 -6.57
CA GLY A 376 -9.28 -1.43 -7.28
C GLY A 376 -9.42 -0.11 -6.51
N CYS A 377 -8.87 0.96 -7.06
CA CYS A 377 -8.83 2.29 -6.47
C CYS A 377 -10.25 2.85 -6.22
N SER A 378 -11.13 2.78 -7.24
CA SER A 378 -12.51 3.24 -7.10
C SER A 378 -13.26 2.42 -6.05
N ARG A 379 -13.18 1.09 -6.16
CA ARG A 379 -13.88 0.19 -5.25
C ARG A 379 -13.47 0.42 -3.80
N GLN A 380 -12.18 0.56 -3.50
CA GLN A 380 -11.73 0.81 -2.12
C GLN A 380 -12.28 2.13 -1.55
N ARG A 381 -12.40 3.18 -2.36
CA ARG A 381 -13.01 4.45 -1.94
C ARG A 381 -14.52 4.30 -1.72
N ASP A 382 -15.21 3.70 -2.68
CA ASP A 382 -16.66 3.51 -2.65
C ASP A 382 -17.07 2.63 -1.45
N ASP A 383 -16.40 1.49 -1.29
CA ASP A 383 -16.63 0.50 -0.21
C ASP A 383 -16.41 1.15 1.17
N ARG A 384 -15.40 2.01 1.29
CA ARG A 384 -15.14 2.72 2.54
C ARG A 384 -16.18 3.78 2.86
N LEU A 385 -16.57 4.60 1.88
CA LEU A 385 -17.62 5.60 2.10
C LEU A 385 -18.95 4.92 2.46
N ALA A 386 -19.25 3.79 1.83
CA ALA A 386 -20.40 2.97 2.19
C ALA A 386 -20.29 2.40 3.61
N LEU A 387 -19.11 1.92 4.01
CA LEU A 387 -18.86 1.42 5.36
C LEU A 387 -19.08 2.49 6.42
N VAL A 388 -18.57 3.72 6.22
CA VAL A 388 -18.77 4.84 7.16
C VAL A 388 -20.26 5.08 7.39
N ARG A 389 -21.05 5.20 6.31
CA ARG A 389 -22.50 5.39 6.40
C ARG A 389 -23.20 4.22 7.10
N ALA A 390 -22.82 2.99 6.76
CA ALA A 390 -23.40 1.79 7.35
C ALA A 390 -23.15 1.74 8.86
N LEU A 391 -21.92 2.05 9.31
CA LEU A 391 -21.55 2.07 10.72
C LEU A 391 -22.26 3.20 11.48
N GLN A 392 -22.31 4.42 10.94
CA GLN A 392 -23.04 5.54 11.54
C GLN A 392 -24.50 5.19 11.80
N SER A 393 -25.17 4.63 10.79
CA SER A 393 -26.58 4.25 10.90
C SER A 393 -26.80 3.05 11.83
N SER A 394 -25.97 2.00 11.76
CA SER A 394 -26.23 0.75 12.51
C SER A 394 -25.76 0.80 13.97
N HIS A 395 -24.64 1.46 14.27
CA HIS A 395 -24.06 1.50 15.62
C HIS A 395 -24.44 2.76 16.41
N TRP A 396 -24.64 3.90 15.75
CA TRP A 396 -24.94 5.18 16.43
C TRP A 396 -26.32 5.76 16.10
N MET A 397 -27.12 5.10 15.24
CA MET A 397 -28.45 5.58 14.82
C MET A 397 -28.41 7.02 14.26
N GLU A 398 -27.27 7.41 13.69
CA GLU A 398 -27.10 8.73 13.09
C GLU A 398 -27.76 8.78 11.73
N GLU A 399 -28.41 9.91 11.43
CA GLU A 399 -28.83 10.21 10.07
C GLU A 399 -27.60 10.37 9.19
N ASN A 400 -27.61 9.69 8.05
CA ASN A 400 -26.55 9.86 7.07
C ASN A 400 -26.54 11.30 6.56
N ARG A 401 -25.34 11.82 6.25
CA ARG A 401 -25.25 13.11 5.57
C ARG A 401 -26.09 13.11 4.29
N PRO A 402 -26.64 14.26 3.89
CA PRO A 402 -27.23 14.40 2.57
C PRO A 402 -26.25 13.93 1.52
N MET A 403 -26.74 13.13 0.56
CA MET A 403 -25.95 12.76 -0.60
C MET A 403 -25.67 14.03 -1.41
N GLU A 404 -24.44 14.20 -1.84
CA GLU A 404 -24.10 15.24 -2.79
C GLU A 404 -24.77 14.90 -4.13
N PRO A 405 -25.24 15.90 -4.91
CA PRO A 405 -25.98 15.65 -6.15
C PRO A 405 -25.28 14.73 -7.16
N HIS A 406 -23.94 14.76 -7.21
CA HIS A 406 -23.17 13.88 -8.09
C HIS A 406 -23.17 12.42 -7.62
N GLU A 407 -23.43 12.11 -6.34
CA GLU A 407 -23.37 10.75 -5.81
C GLU A 407 -24.50 9.86 -6.36
N SER A 408 -25.65 10.45 -6.71
CA SER A 408 -26.79 9.75 -7.33
C SER A 408 -26.58 9.39 -8.79
N ILE A 409 -25.52 9.91 -9.44
CA ILE A 409 -25.19 9.56 -10.82
C ILE A 409 -24.84 8.07 -10.92
N VAL A 410 -25.42 7.40 -11.90
CA VAL A 410 -25.17 5.99 -12.20
C VAL A 410 -24.28 5.88 -13.44
N LEU A 411 -23.13 5.26 -13.26
CA LEU A 411 -22.18 5.01 -14.35
C LEU A 411 -22.42 3.61 -14.94
N VAL A 412 -22.61 3.53 -16.25
CA VAL A 412 -22.67 2.29 -17.02
C VAL A 412 -21.35 2.15 -17.77
N MET A 413 -20.59 1.09 -17.51
CA MET A 413 -19.26 0.86 -18.05
C MET A 413 -19.09 -0.62 -18.40
N ASP A 414 -18.39 -0.90 -19.49
CA ASP A 414 -17.90 -2.25 -19.76
C ASP A 414 -16.61 -2.55 -18.96
N ASP A 415 -16.20 -3.82 -18.93
CA ASP A 415 -14.99 -4.26 -18.23
C ASP A 415 -13.71 -3.59 -18.77
N SER A 416 -13.69 -3.23 -20.05
CA SER A 416 -12.53 -2.61 -20.69
C SER A 416 -12.33 -1.16 -20.22
N VAL A 417 -13.41 -0.41 -20.04
CA VAL A 417 -13.43 0.95 -19.51
C VAL A 417 -13.11 0.94 -18.02
N LEU A 418 -13.65 -0.02 -17.25
CA LEU A 418 -13.29 -0.22 -15.84
C LEU A 418 -11.77 -0.47 -15.68
N ALA A 419 -11.20 -1.36 -16.49
CA ALA A 419 -9.77 -1.62 -16.49
C ALA A 419 -8.93 -0.39 -16.91
N LEU A 420 -9.43 0.40 -17.86
CA LEU A 420 -8.78 1.64 -18.30
C LEU A 420 -8.74 2.69 -17.19
N LEU A 421 -9.86 2.93 -16.52
CA LEU A 421 -10.00 3.86 -15.40
C LEU A 421 -9.07 3.46 -14.25
N GLU A 422 -9.06 2.17 -13.88
CA GLU A 422 -8.17 1.63 -12.85
C GLU A 422 -6.68 1.83 -13.21
N LYS A 423 -6.30 1.51 -14.45
CA LYS A 423 -4.93 1.71 -14.95
C LYS A 423 -4.52 3.17 -14.92
N ARG A 424 -5.45 4.10 -15.17
CA ARG A 424 -5.22 5.55 -15.15
C ARG A 424 -5.46 6.19 -13.79
N ARG A 425 -5.91 5.42 -12.79
CA ARG A 425 -6.29 5.88 -11.44
C ARG A 425 -7.33 7.01 -11.47
N ILE A 426 -8.28 6.91 -12.39
CA ILE A 426 -9.42 7.81 -12.48
C ILE A 426 -10.56 7.12 -11.73
N VAL A 427 -10.96 7.68 -10.59
CA VAL A 427 -11.95 7.04 -9.72
C VAL A 427 -13.39 7.42 -10.09
N HIS A 428 -14.35 6.58 -9.74
CA HIS A 428 -15.77 6.81 -10.03
C HIS A 428 -16.28 8.16 -9.55
N ASP A 429 -15.92 8.56 -8.32
CA ASP A 429 -16.30 9.87 -7.76
C ASP A 429 -15.86 11.04 -8.66
N THR A 430 -14.65 10.99 -9.22
CA THR A 430 -14.15 12.01 -10.15
C THR A 430 -14.97 12.06 -11.44
N VAL A 431 -15.32 10.90 -11.99
CA VAL A 431 -16.18 10.80 -13.17
C VAL A 431 -17.57 11.36 -12.88
N LYS A 432 -18.17 11.01 -11.75
CA LYS A 432 -19.49 11.51 -11.33
C LYS A 432 -19.50 13.03 -11.16
N ARG A 433 -18.50 13.60 -10.45
CA ARG A 433 -18.36 15.06 -10.28
C ARG A 433 -18.22 15.78 -11.61
N LEU A 434 -17.44 15.22 -12.54
CA LEU A 434 -17.25 15.78 -13.87
C LEU A 434 -18.56 15.78 -14.66
N LEU A 435 -19.29 14.66 -14.67
CA LEU A 435 -20.57 14.56 -15.37
C LEU A 435 -21.62 15.52 -14.77
N PHE A 436 -21.69 15.59 -13.44
CA PHE A 436 -22.56 16.54 -12.75
C PHE A 436 -22.26 17.98 -13.14
N GLU A 437 -20.98 18.38 -13.12
CA GLU A 437 -20.59 19.75 -13.48
C GLU A 437 -20.84 20.04 -14.97
N ALA A 438 -20.60 19.07 -15.85
CA ALA A 438 -20.86 19.18 -17.28
C ALA A 438 -22.36 19.40 -17.57
N GLU A 439 -23.23 18.64 -16.90
CA GLU A 439 -24.69 18.81 -17.00
C GLU A 439 -25.14 20.17 -16.45
N ARG A 440 -24.62 20.56 -15.28
CA ARG A 440 -24.99 21.81 -14.60
C ARG A 440 -24.58 23.06 -15.38
N THR A 441 -23.42 23.03 -16.05
CA THR A 441 -22.85 24.18 -16.76
C THR A 441 -23.09 24.17 -18.26
N GLY A 442 -23.44 23.00 -18.83
CA GLY A 442 -23.43 22.78 -20.27
C GLY A 442 -22.03 22.74 -20.88
N ALA A 443 -20.96 22.67 -20.07
CA ALA A 443 -19.57 22.65 -20.52
C ALA A 443 -19.15 21.26 -21.03
N SER A 444 -19.79 20.82 -22.11
CA SER A 444 -19.48 19.58 -22.83
C SER A 444 -19.37 19.82 -24.34
N MET A 445 -18.51 19.06 -25.00
CA MET A 445 -18.34 19.06 -26.46
C MET A 445 -19.11 17.88 -27.07
N ASP A 446 -20.12 18.18 -27.89
CA ASP A 446 -20.85 17.19 -28.69
C ASP A 446 -19.98 16.72 -29.87
N ARG A 447 -19.93 15.40 -30.09
CA ARG A 447 -19.18 14.76 -31.18
C ARG A 447 -20.03 14.48 -32.43
N GLY A 448 -21.34 14.75 -32.39
CA GLY A 448 -22.26 14.58 -33.51
C GLY A 448 -22.81 13.17 -33.70
N ASP A 449 -22.45 12.23 -32.82
CA ASP A 449 -22.90 10.83 -32.82
C ASP A 449 -23.66 10.46 -31.52
N GLY A 450 -24.11 11.47 -30.78
CA GLY A 450 -24.76 11.32 -29.47
C GLY A 450 -23.78 11.07 -28.32
N THR A 451 -22.47 11.18 -28.55
CA THR A 451 -21.44 11.14 -27.50
C THR A 451 -20.89 12.53 -27.20
N PHE A 452 -20.46 12.70 -25.96
CA PHE A 452 -20.00 13.96 -25.41
C PHE A 452 -18.63 13.79 -24.76
N ILE A 453 -17.85 14.87 -24.79
CA ILE A 453 -16.59 14.97 -24.04
C ILE A 453 -16.71 16.15 -23.08
N ALA A 454 -16.43 15.91 -21.80
CA ALA A 454 -16.35 16.96 -20.80
C ALA A 454 -15.06 16.85 -19.98
N SER A 455 -14.68 17.94 -19.33
CA SER A 455 -13.48 18.00 -18.49
C SER A 455 -13.76 18.65 -17.15
N LEU A 456 -13.05 18.20 -16.12
CA LEU A 456 -13.06 18.81 -14.80
C LEU A 456 -11.65 18.80 -14.23
N ARG A 457 -11.24 19.92 -13.64
CA ARG A 457 -9.98 20.04 -12.92
C ARG A 457 -10.25 20.26 -11.42
N PRO A 458 -10.47 19.19 -10.63
CA PRO A 458 -10.76 19.32 -9.20
C PRO A 458 -9.56 19.80 -8.37
N SER A 459 -8.33 19.62 -8.89
CA SER A 459 -7.09 19.99 -8.20
C SER A 459 -5.95 20.23 -9.22
N LEU A 460 -4.83 19.52 -9.10
CA LEU A 460 -3.66 19.64 -9.98
C LEU A 460 -3.83 18.90 -11.33
N VAL A 461 -4.80 18.00 -11.41
CA VAL A 461 -5.05 17.15 -12.58
C VAL A 461 -6.37 17.53 -13.23
N THR A 462 -6.35 17.70 -14.55
CA THR A 462 -7.54 17.84 -15.39
C THR A 462 -7.92 16.45 -15.88
N TYR A 463 -9.13 16.03 -15.57
CA TYR A 463 -9.74 14.78 -16.03
C TYR A 463 -10.67 15.07 -17.20
N TRP A 464 -10.74 14.12 -18.11
CA TRP A 464 -11.63 14.14 -19.26
C TRP A 464 -12.40 12.84 -19.31
N VAL A 465 -13.66 12.92 -19.65
CA VAL A 465 -14.55 11.76 -19.80
C VAL A 465 -15.27 11.88 -21.13
N GLU A 466 -15.23 10.79 -21.88
CA GLU A 466 -16.08 10.55 -23.04
C GLU A 466 -17.27 9.71 -22.59
N TYR A 467 -18.50 10.19 -22.86
CA TYR A 467 -19.71 9.58 -22.34
C TYR A 467 -20.92 9.76 -23.26
N ARG A 468 -21.96 8.97 -23.01
CA ARG A 468 -23.29 9.06 -23.63
C ARG A 468 -24.36 9.15 -22.53
N PRO A 469 -25.19 10.21 -22.50
CA PRO A 469 -26.35 10.28 -21.61
C PRO A 469 -27.36 9.18 -21.96
N LEU A 470 -27.86 8.46 -20.95
CA LEU A 470 -28.88 7.42 -21.11
C LEU A 470 -30.27 7.86 -20.58
N GLY A 471 -30.36 9.05 -19.99
CA GLY A 471 -31.53 9.53 -19.26
C GLY A 471 -31.50 9.18 -17.77
N ASP A 472 -32.34 9.84 -16.98
CA ASP A 472 -32.56 9.57 -15.54
C ASP A 472 -31.27 9.53 -14.69
N GLY A 473 -30.31 10.44 -14.96
CA GLY A 473 -29.05 10.50 -14.23
C GLY A 473 -28.08 9.34 -14.51
N ARG A 474 -28.34 8.56 -15.57
CA ARG A 474 -27.48 7.45 -16.03
C ARG A 474 -26.61 7.89 -17.20
N TYR A 475 -25.33 7.52 -17.15
CA TYR A 475 -24.37 7.81 -18.21
C TYR A 475 -23.57 6.57 -18.55
N GLU A 476 -23.51 6.26 -19.84
CA GLU A 476 -22.55 5.30 -20.37
C GLU A 476 -21.20 5.99 -20.51
N VAL A 477 -20.17 5.48 -19.83
CA VAL A 477 -18.81 6.01 -19.93
C VAL A 477 -18.04 5.18 -20.95
N LEU A 478 -17.55 5.84 -21.98
CA LEU A 478 -16.87 5.23 -23.13
C LEU A 478 -15.34 5.29 -23.00
N GLY A 479 -14.84 6.27 -22.25
CA GLY A 479 -13.42 6.43 -22.00
C GLY A 479 -13.12 7.60 -21.07
N ALA A 480 -11.91 7.59 -20.49
CA ALA A 480 -11.45 8.70 -19.66
C ALA A 480 -9.93 8.84 -19.70
N TRP A 481 -9.43 10.08 -19.65
CA TRP A 481 -8.00 10.38 -19.58
C TRP A 481 -7.75 11.56 -18.66
N SER A 482 -6.48 11.78 -18.31
CA SER A 482 -6.10 12.87 -17.44
C SER A 482 -4.77 13.48 -17.87
N HIS A 483 -4.63 14.78 -17.69
CA HIS A 483 -3.38 15.49 -17.89
C HIS A 483 -3.25 16.64 -16.89
N ARG A 484 -2.12 17.35 -16.92
CA ARG A 484 -1.87 18.46 -15.98
C ARG A 484 -1.88 19.84 -16.59
N MET A 485 -2.05 19.91 -17.90
CA MET A 485 -2.25 21.18 -18.60
C MET A 485 -3.52 21.86 -18.07
N VAL A 486 -3.44 23.17 -17.83
CA VAL A 486 -4.61 24.00 -17.56
C VAL A 486 -5.27 24.26 -18.91
N VAL A 487 -6.53 23.87 -19.04
CA VAL A 487 -7.31 24.14 -20.24
C VAL A 487 -7.93 25.51 -20.05
N THR A 488 -7.35 26.54 -20.67
CA THR A 488 -7.98 27.86 -20.73
C THR A 488 -9.09 27.79 -21.76
N GLU A 489 -10.33 28.14 -21.41
CA GLU A 489 -11.43 28.25 -22.36
C GLU A 489 -11.06 29.26 -23.46
N GLY A 490 -10.66 28.74 -24.62
CA GLY A 490 -10.08 29.51 -25.73
C GLY A 490 -10.68 29.11 -27.07
N GLY A 491 -12.02 29.15 -27.14
CA GLY A 491 -12.80 28.91 -28.38
C GLY A 491 -13.84 29.99 -28.70
N ARG A 492 -14.07 30.96 -27.81
CA ARG A 492 -14.77 32.21 -28.16
C ARG A 492 -13.69 33.30 -28.24
N ARG A 493 -13.31 33.68 -29.46
CA ARG A 493 -12.57 34.93 -29.67
C ARG A 493 -13.44 36.11 -29.20
N PRO A 494 -12.85 37.19 -28.67
CA PRO A 494 -13.58 38.41 -28.31
C PRO A 494 -14.35 38.99 -29.50
#